data_AF-A0A933JKP1-F1
#
_entry.id   AF-A0A933JKP1-F1
#
_cell.length_a   1.000
_cell.length_b   1.000
_cell.length_c   1.000
_cell.angle_alpha   90.00
_cell.angle_beta   90.00
_cell.angle_gamma   90.00
#
_symmetry.space_group_name_H-M   'P 1'
#
loop_
_entity.id
_entity.type
_entity.pdbx_description
1 polymer ?
#
loop_
_entity_poly.entity_id
_entity_poly.type
_entity_poly.pdbx_seq_one_letter_code
_entity_poly.pdbx_strand_id
1 'polypeptide(L)'
;MTIRNDPNTVLFSPGPEELPADLLDLLIDEAERGLLVVEGRIDSPGQRVLTGDSSADDEETPPGIPELRLAMAELVDAHPGIASDLDRAGERARTLGPLAAAVELASNPHVLDLARLTLETFFRAHPTADSFERSIEELEEARNPEELYEMMSKLLESLRSRLN
;
A
#
# COMPACT_ATOMS: atom_id res chain seq x y z
N MET A 1 -4.48 -48.37 -13.98
CA MET A 1 -4.21 -47.00 -14.44
C MET A 1 -4.31 -46.12 -13.20
N THR A 2 -3.17 -45.89 -12.55
CA THR A 2 -3.11 -45.30 -11.20
C THR A 2 -3.08 -43.79 -11.34
N ILE A 3 -4.14 -43.13 -10.87
CA ILE A 3 -4.19 -41.67 -10.71
C ILE A 3 -3.21 -41.32 -9.59
N ARG A 4 -2.11 -40.64 -9.93
CA ARG A 4 -1.23 -40.02 -8.95
C ARG A 4 -1.90 -38.72 -8.49
N ASN A 5 -2.42 -38.73 -7.27
CA ASN A 5 -2.62 -37.51 -6.49
C ASN A 5 -1.22 -36.99 -6.16
N ASP A 6 -0.85 -35.82 -6.69
CA ASP A 6 0.25 -35.04 -6.13
C ASP A 6 -0.30 -34.28 -4.91
N PRO A 7 0.14 -34.60 -3.68
CA PRO A 7 -0.09 -33.75 -2.53
C PRO A 7 1.04 -32.73 -2.46
N ASN A 8 0.75 -31.49 -2.08
CA ASN A 8 1.72 -30.44 -1.77
C ASN A 8 2.34 -29.69 -2.95
N THR A 9 1.50 -28.97 -3.69
CA THR A 9 1.86 -27.59 -3.97
C THR A 9 0.94 -26.70 -3.15
N VAL A 10 1.23 -26.62 -1.84
CA VAL A 10 0.77 -25.46 -1.08
C VAL A 10 1.63 -24.32 -1.59
N LEU A 11 1.06 -23.52 -2.49
CA LEU A 11 1.54 -22.17 -2.74
C LEU A 11 1.34 -21.41 -1.43
N PHE A 12 2.30 -21.57 -0.51
CA PHE A 12 2.39 -20.72 0.67
C PHE A 12 2.76 -19.33 0.16
N SER A 13 1.74 -18.51 -0.10
CA SER A 13 1.94 -17.08 -0.18
C SER A 13 2.30 -16.62 1.24
N PRO A 14 3.49 -16.01 1.45
CA PRO A 14 3.96 -15.64 2.77
C PRO A 14 2.94 -14.69 3.40
N GLY A 15 2.37 -15.09 4.55
CA GLY A 15 1.47 -14.22 5.32
C GLY A 15 2.23 -12.99 5.86
N PRO A 16 1.55 -11.94 6.35
CA PRO A 16 2.21 -10.78 6.95
C PRO A 16 3.19 -11.17 8.06
N GLU A 17 3.03 -12.33 8.69
CA GLU A 17 3.91 -12.91 9.71
C GLU A 17 5.30 -13.32 9.20
N GLU A 18 5.45 -13.44 7.88
CA GLU A 18 6.71 -13.75 7.22
C GLU A 18 7.44 -12.49 6.69
N LEU A 19 6.83 -11.30 6.84
CA LEU A 19 7.47 -10.04 6.47
C LEU A 19 8.60 -9.70 7.47
N PRO A 20 9.78 -9.27 6.98
CA PRO A 20 10.76 -8.57 7.80
C PRO A 20 10.13 -7.37 8.51
N ALA A 21 10.58 -7.06 9.73
CA ALA A 21 10.05 -5.96 10.54
C ALA A 21 10.00 -4.63 9.77
N ASP A 22 11.08 -4.30 9.05
CA ASP A 22 11.18 -3.06 8.28
C ASP A 22 10.15 -2.98 7.13
N LEU A 23 9.74 -4.12 6.55
CA LEU A 23 8.69 -4.16 5.53
C LEU A 23 7.29 -4.07 6.14
N LEU A 24 7.12 -4.52 7.39
CA LEU A 24 5.87 -4.40 8.12
C LEU A 24 5.63 -2.97 8.58
N ASP A 25 6.67 -2.29 9.06
CA ASP A 25 6.61 -0.86 9.38
C ASP A 25 6.30 -0.05 8.12
N LEU A 26 6.99 -0.32 7.01
CA LEU A 26 6.70 0.32 5.71
C LEU A 26 5.27 0.04 5.21
N LEU A 27 4.73 -1.15 5.46
CA LEU A 27 3.34 -1.47 5.12
C LEU A 27 2.35 -0.60 5.88
N ILE A 28 2.58 -0.43 7.19
CA ILE A 28 1.75 0.43 8.04
C ILE A 28 1.85 1.88 7.55
N ASP A 29 3.07 2.38 7.32
CA ASP A 29 3.32 3.74 6.79
C ASP A 29 2.56 3.98 5.48
N GLU A 30 2.57 3.02 4.56
CA GLU A 30 1.89 3.16 3.26
C GLU A 30 0.36 3.01 3.35
N ALA A 31 -0.15 2.24 4.30
CA ALA A 31 -1.58 2.24 4.61
C ALA A 31 -2.02 3.58 5.22
N GLU A 32 -1.22 4.14 6.15
CA GLU A 32 -1.49 5.45 6.77
C GLU A 32 -1.49 6.55 5.70
N ARG A 33 -0.50 6.53 4.79
CA ARG A 33 -0.44 7.43 3.63
C ARG A 33 -1.69 7.30 2.77
N GLY A 34 -2.18 6.09 2.54
CA GLY A 34 -3.43 5.84 1.80
C GLY A 34 -4.64 6.50 2.45
N LEU A 35 -4.76 6.42 3.79
CA LEU A 35 -5.84 7.12 4.52
C LEU A 35 -5.72 8.63 4.39
N LEU A 36 -4.52 9.19 4.57
CA LEU A 36 -4.29 10.63 4.43
C LEU A 36 -4.63 11.14 3.02
N VAL A 37 -4.35 10.36 1.98
CA VAL A 37 -4.75 10.69 0.59
C VAL A 37 -6.27 10.73 0.44
N VAL A 38 -7.00 9.83 1.09
CA VAL A 38 -8.47 9.82 1.05
C VAL A 38 -9.07 10.94 1.91
N GLU A 39 -8.52 11.19 3.10
CA GLU A 39 -8.95 12.23 4.04
C GLU A 39 -8.66 13.64 3.50
N GLY A 40 -7.49 13.88 2.91
CA GLY A 40 -7.17 15.15 2.27
C GLY A 40 -8.14 15.53 1.13
N ARG A 41 -8.86 14.57 0.56
CA ARG A 41 -9.93 14.80 -0.43
C ARG A 41 -11.29 15.11 0.19
N ILE A 42 -11.49 14.86 1.50
CA ILE A 42 -12.69 15.30 2.23
C ILE A 42 -12.71 16.83 2.34
N ASP A 43 -11.54 17.45 2.47
CA ASP A 43 -11.38 18.91 2.52
C ASP A 43 -11.45 19.58 1.13
N SER A 44 -11.45 18.80 0.03
CA SER A 44 -11.63 19.28 -1.35
C SER A 44 -12.57 18.36 -2.16
N PRO A 45 -13.89 18.44 -1.92
CA PRO A 45 -14.89 17.51 -2.47
C PRO A 45 -14.93 17.42 -4.00
N GLY A 46 -14.47 18.48 -4.70
CA GLY A 46 -14.43 18.53 -6.16
C GLY A 46 -13.49 17.49 -6.78
N GLN A 47 -12.52 16.97 -6.02
CA GLN A 47 -11.61 15.95 -6.51
C GLN A 47 -12.17 14.53 -6.44
N ARG A 48 -13.31 14.27 -5.76
CA ARG A 48 -13.89 12.90 -5.62
C ARG A 48 -14.49 12.36 -6.91
N VAL A 49 -14.73 13.21 -7.91
CA VAL A 49 -15.46 12.83 -9.11
C VAL A 49 -14.46 12.44 -10.20
N LEU A 50 -14.56 11.20 -10.74
CA LEU A 50 -14.00 10.79 -12.03
C LEU A 50 -14.71 11.51 -13.20
N THR A 51 -14.97 12.81 -13.08
CA THR A 51 -15.38 13.59 -14.24
C THR A 51 -14.08 13.98 -14.92
N GLY A 52 -13.87 13.49 -16.14
CA GLY A 52 -12.79 13.90 -17.04
C GLY A 52 -12.84 15.36 -17.47
N ASP A 53 -13.32 16.25 -16.59
CA ASP A 53 -13.10 17.69 -16.59
C ASP A 53 -12.08 18.00 -15.50
N SER A 54 -10.85 17.59 -15.76
CA SER A 54 -9.65 18.05 -15.09
C SER A 54 -9.55 19.58 -15.22
N SER A 55 -10.01 20.31 -14.21
CA SER A 55 -9.86 21.76 -14.17
C SER A 55 -8.41 22.14 -13.91
N ALA A 56 -7.73 22.54 -14.98
CA ALA A 56 -6.75 23.63 -15.08
C ALA A 56 -5.44 23.62 -14.23
N ASP A 57 -5.18 22.61 -13.39
CA ASP A 57 -3.88 22.41 -12.71
C ASP A 57 -3.31 20.98 -12.91
N ASP A 58 -3.85 20.22 -13.87
CA ASP A 58 -3.34 18.90 -14.24
C ASP A 58 -2.01 19.04 -15.00
N GLU A 59 -0.92 19.22 -14.25
CA GLU A 59 0.34 18.58 -14.62
C GLU A 59 0.04 17.09 -14.87
N GLU A 60 0.51 16.55 -15.99
CA GLU A 60 0.16 15.24 -16.55
C GLU A 60 0.11 14.14 -15.48
N THR A 61 -1.06 13.91 -14.87
CA THR A 61 -1.21 12.83 -13.90
C THR A 61 -1.03 11.52 -14.65
N PRO A 62 -0.09 10.65 -14.25
CA PRO A 62 0.16 9.40 -14.94
C PRO A 62 -1.11 8.56 -15.11
N PRO A 63 -1.30 7.91 -16.28
CA PRO A 63 -2.47 7.09 -16.56
C PRO A 63 -2.72 6.04 -15.46
N GLY A 64 -3.98 5.88 -15.05
CA GLY A 64 -4.39 4.89 -14.06
C GLY A 64 -4.31 5.36 -12.60
N ILE A 65 -3.63 6.46 -12.28
CA ILE A 65 -3.58 6.99 -10.91
C ILE A 65 -4.96 7.45 -10.40
N PRO A 66 -5.79 8.16 -11.18
CA PRO A 66 -7.14 8.54 -10.74
C PRO A 66 -8.01 7.35 -10.34
N GLU A 67 -7.91 6.24 -11.09
CA GLU A 67 -8.64 5.00 -10.82
C GLU A 67 -8.16 4.32 -9.54
N LEU A 68 -6.84 4.30 -9.29
CA LEU A 68 -6.31 3.81 -8.01
C LEU A 68 -6.76 4.68 -6.84
N ARG A 69 -6.78 6.00 -7.00
CA ARG A 69 -7.28 6.94 -5.99
C ARG A 69 -8.77 6.77 -5.73
N LEU A 70 -9.58 6.47 -6.75
CA LEU A 70 -10.98 6.12 -6.55
C LEU A 70 -11.07 4.79 -5.79
N ALA A 71 -10.33 3.76 -6.19
CA ALA A 71 -10.35 2.46 -5.53
C ALA A 71 -9.96 2.56 -4.04
N MET A 72 -9.00 3.42 -3.68
CA MET A 72 -8.68 3.72 -2.28
C MET A 72 -9.86 4.34 -1.53
N ALA A 73 -10.54 5.32 -2.14
CA ALA A 73 -11.71 5.95 -1.52
C ALA A 73 -12.88 4.96 -1.35
N GLU A 74 -13.15 4.13 -2.36
CA GLU A 74 -14.19 3.08 -2.30
C GLU A 74 -13.86 2.03 -1.24
N LEU A 75 -12.58 1.66 -1.08
CA LEU A 75 -12.12 0.75 -0.03
C LEU A 75 -12.36 1.34 1.36
N VAL A 76 -12.01 2.61 1.57
CA VAL A 76 -12.24 3.30 2.86
C VAL A 76 -13.74 3.42 3.16
N ASP A 77 -14.56 3.78 2.16
CA ASP A 77 -16.02 3.89 2.33
C ASP A 77 -16.67 2.52 2.63
N ALA A 78 -16.16 1.44 2.04
CA ALA A 78 -16.62 0.07 2.32
C ALA A 78 -16.18 -0.45 3.70
N HIS A 79 -15.11 0.11 4.26
CA HIS A 79 -14.50 -0.30 5.52
C HIS A 79 -14.35 0.89 6.49
N PRO A 80 -15.44 1.41 7.08
CA PRO A 80 -15.38 2.59 7.95
C PRO A 80 -14.55 2.39 9.25
N GLY A 81 -14.15 1.15 9.57
CA GLY A 81 -13.26 0.81 10.68
C GLY A 81 -11.77 0.77 10.31
N ILE A 82 -11.40 0.96 9.05
CA ILE A 82 -10.04 0.77 8.53
C ILE A 82 -8.97 1.56 9.30
N ALA A 83 -9.28 2.80 9.69
CA ALA A 83 -8.38 3.63 10.49
C ALA A 83 -8.12 3.00 11.86
N SER A 84 -9.17 2.52 12.54
CA SER A 84 -9.04 1.85 13.84
C SER A 84 -8.34 0.50 13.75
N ASP A 85 -8.49 -0.23 12.64
CA ASP A 85 -7.80 -1.49 12.42
C ASP A 85 -6.30 -1.27 12.13
N LEU A 86 -5.97 -0.20 11.38
CA LEU A 86 -4.60 0.25 11.16
C LEU A 86 -3.93 0.71 12.46
N ASP A 87 -4.61 1.57 13.24
CA ASP A 87 -4.13 2.01 14.56
C ASP A 87 -3.83 0.82 15.47
N ARG A 88 -4.70 -0.20 15.45
CA ARG A 88 -4.51 -1.41 16.24
C ARG A 88 -3.30 -2.21 15.77
N ALA A 89 -3.10 -2.35 14.47
CA ALA A 89 -1.92 -3.02 13.91
C ALA A 89 -0.61 -2.29 14.29
N GLY A 90 -0.58 -0.95 14.17
CA GLY A 90 0.54 -0.12 14.61
C GLY A 90 0.80 -0.22 16.12
N GLU A 91 -0.25 -0.19 16.94
CA GLU A 91 -0.11 -0.38 18.38
C GLU A 91 0.43 -1.76 18.74
N ARG A 92 -0.03 -2.82 18.07
CA ARG A 92 0.50 -4.18 18.23
C ARG A 92 1.98 -4.25 17.88
N ALA A 93 2.41 -3.59 16.79
CA ALA A 93 3.80 -3.55 16.37
C ALA A 93 4.67 -2.92 17.46
N ARG A 94 4.26 -1.76 17.99
CA ARG A 94 4.99 -1.02 19.02
C ARG A 94 5.03 -1.73 20.37
N THR A 95 3.95 -2.39 20.77
CA THR A 95 3.80 -2.96 22.12
C THR A 95 4.23 -4.41 22.24
N LEU A 96 3.95 -5.23 21.21
CA LEU A 96 4.11 -6.67 21.23
C LEU A 96 5.07 -7.18 20.14
N GLY A 97 5.48 -6.30 19.23
CA GLY A 97 6.43 -6.57 18.17
C GLY A 97 5.80 -6.97 16.84
N PRO A 98 6.64 -7.15 15.79
CA PRO A 98 6.19 -7.32 14.41
C PRO A 98 5.25 -8.51 14.18
N LEU A 99 5.49 -9.63 14.87
CA LEU A 99 4.64 -10.81 14.74
C LEU A 99 3.19 -10.56 15.20
N ALA A 100 3.01 -9.75 16.24
CA ALA A 100 1.67 -9.44 16.74
C ALA A 100 0.90 -8.52 15.77
N ALA A 101 1.60 -7.56 15.18
CA ALA A 101 1.04 -6.71 14.13
C ALA A 101 0.71 -7.52 12.88
N ALA A 102 1.58 -8.45 12.49
CA ALA A 102 1.32 -9.34 11.38
C ALA A 102 0.03 -10.17 11.56
N VAL A 103 -0.18 -10.76 12.73
CA VAL A 103 -1.42 -11.50 13.05
C VAL A 103 -2.65 -10.59 12.98
N GLU A 104 -2.53 -9.35 13.44
CA GLU A 104 -3.60 -8.35 13.31
C GLU A 104 -3.87 -8.03 11.84
N LEU A 105 -2.84 -7.79 11.04
CA LEU A 105 -2.96 -7.50 9.60
C LEU A 105 -3.51 -8.67 8.79
N ALA A 106 -3.18 -9.92 9.16
CA ALA A 106 -3.74 -11.12 8.53
C ALA A 106 -5.26 -11.19 8.70
N SER A 107 -5.79 -10.64 9.79
CA SER A 107 -7.22 -10.58 10.08
C SER A 107 -7.93 -9.38 9.43
N ASN A 108 -7.16 -8.41 8.92
CA ASN A 108 -7.65 -7.15 8.37
C ASN A 108 -7.11 -6.93 6.95
N PRO A 109 -7.53 -7.74 5.95
CA PRO A 109 -6.95 -7.73 4.60
C PRO A 109 -7.15 -6.39 3.87
N HIS A 110 -8.19 -5.64 4.22
CA HIS A 110 -8.46 -4.32 3.65
C HIS A 110 -7.34 -3.30 3.97
N VAL A 111 -6.60 -3.45 5.08
CA VAL A 111 -5.41 -2.63 5.38
C VAL A 111 -4.27 -2.96 4.42
N LEU A 112 -4.09 -4.25 4.10
CA LEU A 112 -3.10 -4.72 3.13
C LEU A 112 -3.43 -4.19 1.73
N ASP A 113 -4.71 -4.22 1.35
CA ASP A 113 -5.18 -3.69 0.07
C ASP A 113 -4.98 -2.18 -0.04
N LEU A 114 -5.18 -1.44 1.06
CA LEU A 114 -4.91 -0.01 1.09
C LEU A 114 -3.42 0.28 0.85
N ALA A 115 -2.52 -0.38 1.60
CA ALA A 115 -1.08 -0.25 1.38
C ALA A 115 -0.67 -0.61 -0.06
N ARG A 116 -1.26 -1.67 -0.61
CA ARG A 116 -1.02 -2.07 -2.01
C ARG A 116 -1.43 -0.96 -2.99
N LEU A 117 -2.61 -0.38 -2.84
CA LEU A 117 -3.10 0.68 -3.73
C LEU A 117 -2.23 1.95 -3.62
N THR A 118 -1.75 2.29 -2.43
CA THR A 118 -0.80 3.37 -2.22
C THR A 118 0.51 3.11 -2.97
N LEU A 119 1.09 1.93 -2.80
CA LEU A 119 2.32 1.52 -3.50
C LEU A 119 2.16 1.48 -5.02
N GLU A 120 1.02 0.98 -5.53
CA GLU A 120 0.73 1.00 -6.97
C GLU A 120 0.62 2.42 -7.51
N THR A 121 0.09 3.35 -6.71
CA THR A 121 0.06 4.77 -7.06
C THR A 121 1.48 5.34 -7.11
N PHE A 122 2.30 5.02 -6.10
CA PHE A 122 3.70 5.43 -6.03
C PHE A 122 4.49 4.96 -7.26
N PHE A 123 4.48 3.67 -7.59
CA PHE A 123 5.27 3.14 -8.72
C PHE A 123 4.76 3.59 -10.11
N ARG A 124 3.51 4.08 -10.21
CA ARG A 124 3.04 4.73 -11.44
C ARG A 124 3.55 6.17 -11.55
N ALA A 125 3.70 6.87 -10.43
CA ALA A 125 4.27 8.22 -10.39
C ALA A 125 5.80 8.20 -10.53
N HIS A 126 6.45 7.21 -9.93
CA HIS A 126 7.90 7.03 -9.92
C HIS A 126 8.24 5.65 -10.47
N PRO A 127 8.28 5.47 -11.79
CA PRO A 127 8.50 4.15 -12.41
C PRO A 127 9.93 3.63 -12.26
N THR A 128 10.88 4.47 -11.84
CA THR A 128 12.28 4.12 -11.61
C THR A 128 12.82 4.76 -10.33
N ALA A 129 13.85 4.15 -9.74
CA ALA A 129 14.56 4.71 -8.59
C ALA A 129 15.07 6.13 -8.89
N ASP A 130 15.67 6.38 -10.06
CA ASP A 130 16.10 7.72 -10.49
C ASP A 130 14.96 8.75 -10.55
N SER A 131 13.73 8.32 -10.86
CA SER A 131 12.56 9.19 -10.90
C SER A 131 12.03 9.50 -9.50
N PHE A 132 12.27 8.59 -8.56
CA PHE A 132 11.98 8.80 -7.15
C PHE A 132 13.04 9.68 -6.49
N GLU A 133 14.32 9.39 -6.70
CA GLU A 133 15.44 10.18 -6.18
C GLU A 133 15.32 11.66 -6.57
N ARG A 134 15.07 11.95 -7.84
CA ARG A 134 14.82 13.32 -8.31
C ARG A 134 13.65 14.02 -7.63
N SER A 135 12.64 13.27 -7.16
CA SER A 135 11.47 13.85 -6.47
C SER A 135 11.72 14.15 -5.00
N ILE A 136 12.74 13.53 -4.39
CA ILE A 136 13.08 13.71 -2.97
C ILE A 136 14.39 14.47 -2.77
N GLU A 137 15.22 14.67 -3.81
CA GLU A 137 16.32 15.64 -3.76
C GLU A 137 15.82 17.07 -3.45
N GLU A 138 14.54 17.34 -3.65
CA GLU A 138 13.85 18.58 -3.26
C GLU A 138 13.43 18.60 -1.77
N LEU A 139 13.48 17.46 -1.08
CA LEU A 139 13.05 17.25 0.31
C LEU A 139 14.23 16.67 1.11
N GLU A 140 15.05 17.52 1.71
CA GLU A 140 16.28 17.18 2.46
C GLU A 140 16.09 16.16 3.63
N GLU A 141 15.80 14.88 3.37
CA GLU A 141 15.64 13.86 4.42
C GLU A 141 16.46 12.59 4.21
N ALA A 142 17.03 12.14 5.34
CA ALA A 142 18.13 11.20 5.47
C ALA A 142 17.74 9.70 5.39
N ARG A 143 17.18 9.27 4.26
CA ARG A 143 17.12 7.84 3.89
C ARG A 143 17.78 7.64 2.52
N ASN A 144 18.47 6.52 2.34
CA ASN A 144 18.99 6.14 1.02
C ASN A 144 17.79 5.93 0.06
N PRO A 145 17.58 6.79 -0.96
CA PRO A 145 16.45 6.74 -1.87
C PRO A 145 16.27 5.38 -2.55
N GLU A 146 17.40 4.81 -2.97
CA GLU A 146 17.46 3.55 -3.69
C GLU A 146 17.04 2.39 -2.78
N GLU A 147 17.52 2.37 -1.54
CA GLU A 147 17.17 1.34 -0.56
C GLU A 147 15.67 1.37 -0.22
N LEU A 148 15.11 2.55 -0.02
CA LEU A 148 13.67 2.70 0.22
C LEU A 148 12.84 2.26 -0.98
N TYR A 149 13.25 2.64 -2.19
CA TYR A 149 12.59 2.23 -3.44
C TYR A 149 12.60 0.70 -3.60
N GLU A 150 13.73 0.05 -3.32
CA GLU A 150 13.81 -1.41 -3.32
C GLU A 150 12.91 -2.07 -2.27
N MET A 151 12.85 -1.52 -1.05
CA MET A 151 11.99 -2.03 0.01
C MET A 151 10.51 -1.93 -0.38
N MET A 152 10.08 -0.77 -0.92
CA MET A 152 8.73 -0.58 -1.44
C MET A 152 8.41 -1.56 -2.58
N SER A 153 9.38 -1.86 -3.44
CA SER A 153 9.21 -2.81 -4.55
C SER A 153 9.01 -4.23 -4.03
N LYS A 154 9.86 -4.67 -3.10
CA LYS A 154 9.76 -5.98 -2.43
C LYS A 154 8.42 -6.11 -1.70
N LEU A 155 7.97 -5.05 -1.03
CA LEU A 155 6.68 -5.03 -0.35
C LEU A 155 5.52 -5.16 -1.34
N LEU A 156 5.51 -4.37 -2.43
CA LEU A 156 4.45 -4.47 -3.44
C LEU A 156 4.38 -5.86 -4.09
N GLU A 157 5.53 -6.47 -4.39
CA GLU A 157 5.60 -7.85 -4.89
C GLU A 157 5.00 -8.85 -3.89
N SER A 158 5.32 -8.71 -2.61
CA SER A 158 4.76 -9.52 -1.54
C SER A 158 3.24 -9.36 -1.40
N LEU A 159 2.72 -8.13 -1.55
CA LEU A 159 1.27 -7.89 -1.48
C LEU A 159 0.53 -8.42 -2.71
N ARG A 160 1.14 -8.34 -3.91
CA ARG A 160 0.54 -8.87 -5.14
C ARG A 160 0.48 -10.40 -5.18
N SER A 161 1.50 -11.08 -4.66
CA SER A 161 1.52 -12.55 -4.64
C SER A 161 0.41 -13.15 -3.77
N ARG A 162 -0.14 -12.39 -2.82
CA ARG A 162 -1.25 -12.82 -1.95
C ARG A 162 -2.63 -12.81 -2.61
N LEU A 163 -2.77 -12.21 -3.79
CA LEU A 163 -4.05 -12.11 -4.53
C LEU A 163 -4.23 -13.17 -5.63
N ASN A 164 -3.19 -13.98 -5.89
CA ASN A 164 -3.20 -15.09 -6.86
C ASN A 164 -3.29 -16.45 -6.16
#